data_AF-A0A345UGU5-F1
#
_entry.id   AF-A0A345UGU5-F1
#
_cell.length_a   1.000
_cell.length_b   1.000
_cell.length_c   1.000
_cell.angle_alpha   90.00
_cell.angle_beta   90.00
_cell.angle_gamma   90.00
#
_symmetry.space_group_name_H-M   'P 1'
#
loop_
_entity.id
_entity.type
_entity.pdbx_description
1 polymer ?
#
loop_
_entity_poly.entity_id
_entity_poly.type
_entity_poly.pdbx_seq_one_letter_code
_entity_poly.pdbx_strand_id
1 'polypeptide(L)'
;MGSCHIYWIFLIYQIDSFYAYISQLHFISRIFQMISPIAMQRTLLAVFISLLLLFSAASAEAQQRFTADQKQSLQGIPAFLLVVEFEENTVETDGLNRAALEIEVAQRLRRAGIRLMNEVEWSRQPGVPYLYVYLNTVRSELGFYSYRAEVRFKQEVIPVRNNGISSIATTWETGSLGFIGVNRVDTLKPEILALVDEFLIDYRQVNRPGRSPR
;
A
#
# COMPACT_ATOMS: atom_id res chain seq x y z
N MET A 1 0.57 -95.56 22.76
CA MET A 1 1.48 -94.60 23.42
C MET A 1 1.88 -93.55 22.39
N GLY A 2 1.57 -92.28 22.62
CA GLY A 2 1.89 -91.19 21.68
C GLY A 2 1.10 -89.89 21.90
N SER A 3 0.03 -89.93 22.70
CA SER A 3 -0.91 -88.83 22.94
C SER A 3 -0.41 -87.64 23.79
N CYS A 4 0.88 -87.56 24.14
CA CYS A 4 1.34 -86.50 25.06
C CYS A 4 2.11 -85.34 24.38
N HIS A 5 2.66 -85.54 23.17
CA HIS A 5 3.50 -84.52 22.53
C HIS A 5 2.74 -83.52 21.64
N ILE A 6 1.55 -83.87 21.16
CA ILE A 6 0.84 -83.06 20.15
C ILE A 6 0.04 -81.92 20.79
N TYR A 7 -0.47 -82.09 22.02
CA TYR A 7 -1.25 -81.06 22.70
C TYR A 7 -0.43 -79.83 23.11
N TRP A 8 0.86 -80.00 23.42
CA TRP A 8 1.74 -78.88 23.77
C TRP A 8 2.10 -77.99 22.58
N ILE A 9 2.20 -78.57 21.37
CA ILE A 9 2.51 -77.81 20.15
C ILE A 9 1.32 -76.95 19.74
N PHE A 10 0.10 -77.47 19.84
CA PHE A 10 -1.10 -76.70 19.49
C PHE A 10 -1.34 -75.51 20.43
N LEU A 11 -1.08 -75.66 21.73
CA LEU A 11 -1.27 -74.57 22.70
C LEU A 11 -0.27 -73.42 22.50
N ILE A 12 0.99 -73.73 22.16
CA ILE A 12 2.04 -72.72 21.90
C ILE A 12 1.74 -71.94 20.62
N TYR A 13 1.34 -72.61 19.54
CA TYR A 13 0.99 -71.94 18.28
C TYR A 13 -0.22 -71.00 18.42
N GLN A 14 -1.18 -71.35 19.26
CA GLN A 14 -2.38 -70.52 19.48
C GLN A 14 -2.07 -69.28 20.33
N ILE A 15 -1.12 -69.37 21.25
CA ILE A 15 -0.62 -68.23 22.04
C ILE A 15 0.24 -67.30 21.16
N ASP A 16 1.15 -67.84 20.35
CA ASP A 16 2.01 -67.03 19.47
C ASP A 16 1.21 -66.28 18.40
N SER A 17 0.16 -66.92 17.84
CA SER A 17 -0.75 -66.26 16.89
C SER A 17 -1.56 -65.14 17.54
N PHE A 18 -1.94 -65.30 18.81
CA PHE A 18 -2.68 -64.28 19.57
C PHE A 18 -1.78 -63.08 19.94
N TYR A 19 -0.53 -63.33 20.33
CA TYR A 19 0.47 -62.28 20.58
C TYR A 19 0.87 -61.54 19.29
N ALA A 20 0.98 -62.24 18.16
CA ALA A 20 1.20 -61.63 16.86
C ALA A 20 0.03 -60.70 16.46
N TYR A 21 -1.22 -61.09 16.73
CA TYR A 21 -2.39 -60.27 16.44
C TYR A 21 -2.50 -59.04 17.35
N ILE A 22 -2.27 -59.20 18.67
CA ILE A 22 -2.29 -58.07 19.63
C ILE A 22 -1.14 -57.08 19.36
N SER A 23 0.06 -57.57 19.04
CA SER A 23 1.18 -56.70 18.67
C SER A 23 0.93 -55.94 17.37
N GLN A 24 0.28 -56.55 16.38
CA GLN A 24 -0.16 -55.84 15.16
C GLN A 24 -1.21 -54.75 15.47
N LEU A 25 -2.17 -55.00 16.37
CA LEU A 25 -3.16 -54.01 16.79
C LEU A 25 -2.54 -52.81 17.54
N HIS A 26 -1.58 -53.05 18.43
CA HIS A 26 -0.84 -51.97 19.10
C HIS A 26 0.08 -51.20 18.14
N PHE A 27 0.63 -51.87 17.12
CA PHE A 27 1.44 -51.23 16.09
C PHE A 27 0.60 -50.28 15.22
N ILE A 28 -0.59 -50.71 14.81
CA ILE A 28 -1.53 -49.90 14.02
C ILE A 28 -2.05 -48.69 14.83
N SER A 29 -2.36 -48.86 16.12
CA SER A 29 -2.83 -47.74 16.95
C SER A 29 -1.74 -46.69 17.19
N ARG A 30 -0.48 -47.10 17.34
CA ARG A 30 0.67 -46.19 17.46
C ARG A 30 0.93 -45.40 16.17
N ILE A 31 0.78 -46.02 15.00
CA ILE A 31 0.87 -45.34 13.70
C ILE A 31 -0.28 -44.32 13.55
N PHE A 32 -1.49 -44.68 13.97
CA PHE A 32 -2.65 -43.77 13.93
C PHE A 32 -2.50 -42.56 14.87
N GLN A 33 -1.91 -42.75 16.06
CA GLN A 33 -1.63 -41.67 17.03
C GLN A 33 -0.46 -40.76 16.61
N MET A 34 0.51 -41.27 15.84
CA MET A 34 1.69 -40.50 15.41
C MET A 34 1.47 -39.73 14.09
N ILE A 35 0.58 -40.20 13.21
CA ILE A 35 0.20 -39.50 11.96
C ILE A 35 -0.77 -38.33 12.21
N SER A 36 -1.61 -38.43 13.24
CA SER A 36 -2.62 -37.42 13.63
C SER A 36 -2.05 -36.01 13.92
N PRO A 37 -1.03 -35.81 14.79
CA PRO A 37 -0.55 -34.47 15.13
C PRO A 37 0.19 -33.77 13.98
N ILE A 38 0.91 -34.53 13.14
CA ILE A 38 1.64 -33.97 11.99
C ILE A 38 0.67 -33.56 10.87
N ALA A 39 -0.35 -34.38 10.59
CA ALA A 39 -1.41 -34.03 9.65
C ALA A 39 -2.25 -32.84 10.15
N MET A 40 -2.58 -32.82 11.44
CA MET A 40 -3.30 -31.71 12.08
C MET A 40 -2.48 -30.41 12.04
N GLN A 41 -1.17 -30.46 12.30
CA GLN A 41 -0.29 -29.29 12.23
C GLN A 41 -0.18 -28.74 10.79
N ARG A 42 -0.13 -29.60 9.77
CA ARG A 42 -0.13 -29.19 8.36
C ARG A 42 -1.47 -28.58 7.94
N THR A 43 -2.59 -29.14 8.40
CA THR A 43 -3.92 -28.58 8.14
C THR A 43 -4.10 -27.23 8.83
N LEU A 44 -3.67 -27.10 10.10
CA LEU A 44 -3.71 -25.83 10.83
C LEU A 44 -2.83 -24.76 10.16
N LEU A 45 -1.63 -25.13 9.70
CA LEU A 45 -0.75 -24.22 8.96
C LEU A 45 -1.37 -23.79 7.62
N ALA A 46 -1.95 -24.73 6.87
CA ALA A 46 -2.62 -24.42 5.60
C ALA A 46 -3.84 -23.52 5.80
N VAL A 47 -4.63 -23.75 6.86
CA VAL A 47 -5.76 -22.87 7.23
C VAL A 47 -5.25 -21.49 7.61
N PHE A 48 -4.19 -21.39 8.41
CA PHE A 48 -3.60 -20.11 8.80
C PHE A 48 -3.06 -19.32 7.60
N ILE A 49 -2.33 -19.98 6.68
CA ILE A 49 -1.87 -19.36 5.43
C ILE A 49 -3.05 -18.93 4.56
N SER A 50 -4.09 -19.76 4.45
CA SER A 50 -5.30 -19.42 3.69
C SER A 50 -6.02 -18.21 4.28
N LEU A 51 -6.11 -18.13 5.61
CA LEU A 51 -6.66 -16.97 6.32
C LEU A 51 -5.80 -15.71 6.11
N LEU A 52 -4.47 -15.83 6.14
CA LEU A 52 -3.55 -14.73 5.82
C LEU A 52 -3.71 -14.22 4.38
N LEU A 53 -3.85 -15.14 3.42
CA LEU A 53 -4.07 -14.79 2.01
C LEU A 53 -5.43 -14.11 1.81
N LEU A 54 -6.49 -14.60 2.46
CA LEU A 54 -7.82 -13.97 2.41
C LEU A 54 -7.80 -12.57 3.05
N PHE A 55 -7.08 -12.38 4.15
CA PHE A 55 -6.94 -11.08 4.80
C PHE A 55 -6.13 -10.09 3.94
N SER A 56 -5.09 -10.56 3.25
CA SER A 56 -4.32 -9.75 2.30
C SER A 56 -5.14 -9.34 1.08
N ALA A 57 -6.05 -10.19 0.58
CA ALA A 57 -6.89 -9.86 -0.56
C ALA A 57 -7.93 -8.78 -0.22
N ALA A 58 -8.57 -8.86 0.95
CA ALA A 58 -9.55 -7.87 1.40
C ALA A 58 -8.93 -6.47 1.61
N SER A 59 -7.70 -6.40 2.14
CA SER A 59 -6.97 -5.14 2.31
C SER A 59 -6.52 -4.54 0.97
N ALA A 60 -6.13 -5.38 0.01
CA ALA A 60 -5.78 -4.92 -1.33
C ALA A 60 -6.98 -4.30 -2.07
N GLU A 61 -8.17 -4.91 -1.98
CA GLU A 61 -9.38 -4.36 -2.60
C GLU A 61 -9.78 -3.00 -2.02
N ALA A 62 -9.72 -2.85 -0.69
CA ALA A 62 -10.04 -1.60 -0.02
C ALA A 62 -9.08 -0.47 -0.45
N GLN A 63 -7.77 -0.77 -0.49
CA GLN A 63 -6.75 0.18 -0.95
C GLN A 63 -6.95 0.56 -2.42
N GLN A 64 -7.30 -0.41 -3.27
CA GLN A 64 -7.55 -0.18 -4.68
C GLN A 64 -8.76 0.72 -4.93
N ARG A 65 -9.87 0.54 -4.18
CA ARG A 65 -11.06 1.40 -4.28
C ARG A 65 -10.76 2.83 -3.87
N PHE A 66 -10.11 3.03 -2.73
CA PHE A 66 -9.72 4.35 -2.26
C PHE A 66 -8.83 5.08 -3.29
N THR A 67 -7.84 4.36 -3.84
CA THR A 67 -6.96 4.89 -4.89
C THR A 67 -7.76 5.21 -6.17
N ALA A 68 -8.73 4.39 -6.55
CA ALA A 68 -9.57 4.64 -7.72
C ALA A 68 -10.44 5.89 -7.55
N ASP A 69 -11.04 6.09 -6.38
CA ASP A 69 -11.85 7.28 -6.07
C ASP A 69 -11.00 8.55 -6.12
N GLN A 70 -9.77 8.50 -5.60
CA GLN A 70 -8.84 9.62 -5.71
C GLN A 70 -8.52 9.97 -7.15
N LYS A 71 -8.18 8.98 -7.99
CA LYS A 71 -7.91 9.21 -9.42
C LYS A 71 -9.12 9.78 -10.14
N GLN A 72 -10.31 9.24 -9.85
CA GLN A 72 -11.56 9.68 -10.45
C GLN A 72 -11.88 11.14 -10.11
N SER A 73 -11.46 11.63 -8.94
CA SER A 73 -11.63 13.04 -8.54
C SER A 73 -10.88 14.05 -9.44
N LEU A 74 -9.90 13.59 -10.23
CA LEU A 74 -9.15 14.42 -11.17
C LEU A 74 -9.82 14.55 -12.54
N GLN A 75 -10.90 13.80 -12.79
CA GLN A 75 -11.57 13.80 -14.09
C GLN A 75 -12.22 15.15 -14.39
N GLY A 76 -12.03 15.64 -15.62
CA GLY A 76 -12.70 16.84 -16.13
C GLY A 76 -12.12 18.16 -15.61
N ILE A 77 -11.06 18.12 -14.80
CA ILE A 77 -10.34 19.32 -14.36
C ILE A 77 -9.56 19.89 -15.55
N PRO A 78 -9.86 21.10 -16.04
CA PRO A 78 -9.20 21.64 -17.24
C PRO A 78 -7.93 22.45 -16.93
N ALA A 79 -7.87 23.04 -15.74
CA ALA A 79 -6.80 23.92 -15.28
C ALA A 79 -6.82 24.02 -13.74
N PHE A 80 -5.68 24.35 -13.14
CA PHE A 80 -5.54 24.54 -11.69
C PHE A 80 -4.35 25.46 -11.35
N LEU A 81 -4.31 25.96 -10.12
CA LEU A 81 -3.16 26.71 -9.59
C LEU A 81 -2.08 25.73 -9.12
N LEU A 82 -0.80 26.08 -9.27
CA LEU A 82 0.31 25.39 -8.62
C LEU A 82 0.72 26.18 -7.38
N VAL A 83 0.87 25.48 -6.25
CA VAL A 83 1.37 26.05 -5.01
C VAL A 83 2.52 25.18 -4.52
N VAL A 84 3.70 25.79 -4.33
CA VAL A 84 4.89 25.11 -3.78
C VAL A 84 5.27 25.74 -2.45
N GLU A 85 5.23 24.93 -1.40
CA GLU A 85 5.43 25.37 -0.03
C GLU A 85 6.45 24.50 0.70
N PHE A 86 7.43 25.18 1.32
CA PHE A 86 8.34 24.58 2.28
C PHE A 86 7.91 25.08 3.66
N GLU A 87 7.58 24.15 4.58
CA GLU A 87 7.17 24.50 5.94
C GLU A 87 8.30 25.24 6.67
N GLU A 88 9.52 24.74 6.52
CA GLU A 88 10.75 25.38 7.01
C GLU A 88 11.70 25.66 5.85
N ASN A 89 12.33 26.84 5.86
CA ASN A 89 13.27 27.26 4.81
C ASN A 89 14.72 26.81 5.10
N THR A 90 14.97 26.03 6.15
CA THR A 90 16.32 25.59 6.53
C THR A 90 16.96 24.72 5.45
N VAL A 91 16.18 23.91 4.75
CA VAL A 91 16.65 23.11 3.62
C VAL A 91 17.09 23.98 2.42
N GLU A 92 16.62 25.22 2.31
CA GLU A 92 17.05 26.13 1.24
C GLU A 92 18.51 26.57 1.40
N THR A 93 18.97 26.75 2.65
CA THR A 93 20.37 27.12 2.91
C THR A 93 21.34 25.99 2.53
N ASP A 94 20.85 24.75 2.55
CA ASP A 94 21.62 23.56 2.19
C ASP A 94 21.42 23.14 0.71
N GLY A 95 20.75 23.99 -0.10
CA GLY A 95 20.80 23.92 -1.56
C GLY A 95 19.49 23.61 -2.28
N LEU A 96 18.39 23.36 -1.57
CA LEU A 96 17.08 23.15 -2.23
C LEU A 96 16.36 24.48 -2.45
N ASN A 97 16.40 25.01 -3.66
CA ASN A 97 15.73 26.27 -3.99
C ASN A 97 14.25 26.05 -4.36
N ARG A 98 13.32 26.60 -3.56
CA ARG A 98 11.87 26.49 -3.79
C ARG A 98 11.42 27.07 -5.14
N ALA A 99 11.92 28.24 -5.51
CA ALA A 99 11.54 28.89 -6.77
C ALA A 99 12.01 28.08 -8.00
N ALA A 100 13.21 27.49 -7.93
CA ALA A 100 13.72 26.60 -8.97
C ALA A 100 12.88 25.31 -9.07
N LEU A 101 12.44 24.77 -7.94
CA LEU A 101 11.51 23.63 -7.91
C LEU A 101 10.15 24.01 -8.54
N GLU A 102 9.58 25.15 -8.17
CA GLU A 102 8.32 25.64 -8.73
C GLU A 102 8.37 25.81 -10.24
N ILE A 103 9.45 26.42 -10.76
CA ILE A 103 9.66 26.56 -12.21
C ILE A 103 9.70 25.19 -12.89
N GLU A 104 10.44 24.23 -12.33
CA GLU A 104 10.56 22.88 -12.89
C GLU A 104 9.21 22.14 -12.90
N VAL A 105 8.47 22.18 -11.79
CA VAL A 105 7.15 21.57 -11.67
C VAL A 105 6.19 22.21 -12.67
N ALA A 106 6.16 23.55 -12.76
CA ALA A 106 5.32 24.27 -13.69
C ALA A 106 5.64 23.92 -15.16
N GLN A 107 6.92 23.82 -15.52
CA GLN A 107 7.34 23.39 -16.85
C GLN A 107 6.88 21.96 -17.15
N ARG A 108 7.00 21.04 -16.19
CA ARG A 108 6.59 19.64 -16.33
C ARG A 108 5.10 19.50 -16.57
N LEU A 109 4.28 20.21 -15.79
CA LEU A 109 2.83 20.27 -15.94
C LEU A 109 2.42 20.85 -17.31
N ARG A 110 3.04 21.96 -17.73
CA ARG A 110 2.77 22.58 -19.04
C ARG A 110 3.16 21.67 -20.20
N ARG A 111 4.30 20.99 -20.13
CA ARG A 111 4.72 19.99 -21.14
C ARG A 111 3.76 18.80 -21.22
N ALA A 112 3.06 18.49 -20.12
CA ALA A 112 2.00 17.49 -20.10
C ALA A 112 0.65 18.00 -20.66
N GLY A 113 0.58 19.23 -21.16
CA GLY A 113 -0.63 19.83 -21.72
C GLY A 113 -1.58 20.43 -20.68
N ILE A 114 -1.15 20.55 -19.42
CA ILE A 114 -1.98 21.11 -18.35
C ILE A 114 -1.84 22.63 -18.32
N ARG A 115 -2.97 23.34 -18.33
CA ARG A 115 -3.00 24.79 -18.14
C ARG A 115 -2.89 25.12 -16.65
N LEU A 116 -1.94 26.00 -16.31
CA LEU A 116 -1.80 26.55 -14.97
C LEU A 116 -2.48 27.92 -14.90
N MET A 117 -3.29 28.12 -13.87
CA MET A 117 -3.92 29.41 -13.56
C MET A 117 -2.99 30.29 -12.72
N ASN A 118 -3.15 31.61 -12.83
CA ASN A 118 -2.66 32.52 -11.81
C ASN A 118 -3.68 32.65 -10.66
N GLU A 119 -3.31 33.28 -9.55
CA GLU A 119 -4.18 33.42 -8.37
C GLU A 119 -5.51 34.15 -8.68
N VAL A 120 -5.47 35.17 -9.55
CA VAL A 120 -6.67 35.93 -9.92
C VAL A 120 -7.65 35.08 -10.72
N GLU A 121 -7.16 34.31 -11.70
CA GLU A 121 -7.96 33.34 -12.45
C GLU A 121 -8.50 32.23 -11.55
N TRP A 122 -7.63 31.67 -10.69
CA TRP A 122 -7.95 30.59 -9.77
C TRP A 122 -9.06 30.96 -8.79
N SER A 123 -8.99 32.15 -8.18
CA SER A 123 -9.99 32.62 -7.20
C SER A 123 -11.40 32.79 -7.77
N ARG A 124 -11.53 32.87 -9.10
CA ARG A 124 -12.81 33.03 -9.80
C ARG A 124 -13.36 31.71 -10.32
N GLN A 125 -12.58 30.63 -10.23
CA GLN A 125 -12.92 29.36 -10.83
C GLN A 125 -13.72 28.48 -9.86
N PRO A 126 -14.84 27.89 -10.31
CA PRO A 126 -15.58 26.94 -9.49
C PRO A 126 -14.67 25.81 -9.02
N GLY A 127 -14.81 25.40 -7.76
CA GLY A 127 -13.97 24.35 -7.20
C GLY A 127 -12.61 24.82 -6.67
N VAL A 128 -12.15 26.03 -7.05
CA VAL A 128 -10.85 26.61 -6.67
C VAL A 128 -9.71 25.57 -6.69
N PRO A 129 -9.52 24.80 -7.78
CA PRO A 129 -8.62 23.65 -7.77
C PRO A 129 -7.14 24.06 -7.78
N TYR A 130 -6.32 23.39 -6.98
CA TYR A 130 -4.87 23.60 -6.96
C TYR A 130 -4.07 22.33 -6.65
N LEU A 131 -2.90 22.24 -7.26
CA LEU A 131 -1.90 21.24 -6.95
C LEU A 131 -0.94 21.84 -5.91
N TYR A 132 -0.90 21.21 -4.75
CA TYR A 132 -0.09 21.62 -3.60
C TYR A 132 1.11 20.68 -3.47
N VAL A 133 2.30 21.20 -3.76
CA VAL A 133 3.57 20.53 -3.54
C VAL A 133 4.14 21.02 -2.22
N TYR A 134 4.19 20.14 -1.25
CA TYR A 134 4.54 20.46 0.13
C TYR A 134 5.77 19.69 0.57
N LEU A 135 6.69 20.38 1.22
CA LEU A 135 7.85 19.79 1.87
C LEU A 135 7.95 20.30 3.30
N ASN A 136 7.97 19.37 4.25
CA ASN A 136 8.42 19.64 5.61
C ASN A 136 9.76 18.95 5.84
N THR A 137 10.70 19.65 6.45
CA THR A 137 12.01 19.11 6.85
C THR A 137 12.31 19.51 8.27
N VAL A 138 12.78 18.57 9.08
CA VAL A 138 13.28 18.86 10.43
C VAL A 138 14.76 18.51 10.47
N ARG A 139 15.60 19.51 10.73
CA ARG A 139 17.06 19.31 10.84
C ARG A 139 17.42 18.66 12.17
N SER A 140 18.22 17.60 12.11
CA SER A 140 18.86 16.98 13.27
C SER A 140 20.25 17.56 13.51
N GLU A 141 20.63 17.68 14.79
CA GLU A 141 22.01 17.99 15.21
C GLU A 141 23.03 16.94 14.72
N LEU A 142 22.56 15.74 14.39
CA LEU A 142 23.39 14.64 13.87
C LEU A 142 23.73 14.76 12.37
N GLY A 143 23.37 15.87 11.72
CA GLY A 143 23.76 16.15 10.32
C GLY A 143 22.87 15.49 9.26
N PHE A 144 21.58 15.29 9.57
CA PHE A 144 20.58 14.85 8.60
C PHE A 144 19.26 15.61 8.79
N TYR A 145 18.43 15.61 7.75
CA TYR A 145 17.03 16.02 7.80
C TYR A 145 16.15 14.77 7.88
N SER A 146 15.13 14.78 8.73
CA SER A 146 13.91 14.01 8.44
C SER A 146 13.02 14.85 7.54
N TYR A 147 12.33 14.23 6.59
CA TYR A 147 11.46 14.97 5.68
C TYR A 147 10.14 14.26 5.43
N ARG A 148 9.16 15.07 5.03
CA ARG A 148 7.87 14.68 4.49
C ARG A 148 7.61 15.48 3.23
N ALA A 149 7.63 14.82 2.08
CA ALA A 149 7.29 15.41 0.79
C ALA A 149 5.92 14.90 0.35
N GLU A 150 5.03 15.79 -0.03
CA GLU A 150 3.65 15.45 -0.39
C GLU A 150 3.24 16.24 -1.64
N VAL A 151 2.57 15.57 -2.56
CA VAL A 151 1.88 16.21 -3.69
C VAL A 151 0.40 15.93 -3.51
N ARG A 152 -0.38 16.99 -3.33
CA ARG A 152 -1.82 16.91 -3.05
C ARG A 152 -2.60 17.70 -4.09
N PHE A 153 -3.64 17.11 -4.63
CA PHE A 153 -4.64 17.86 -5.37
C PHE A 153 -5.76 18.27 -4.43
N LYS A 154 -5.98 19.58 -4.32
CA LYS A 154 -7.00 20.16 -3.45
C LYS A 154 -8.04 20.88 -4.28
N GLN A 155 -9.29 20.68 -3.91
CA GLN A 155 -10.45 21.31 -4.54
C GLN A 155 -11.59 21.45 -3.55
N GLU A 156 -12.52 22.34 -3.84
CA GLU A 156 -13.76 22.49 -3.08
C GLU A 156 -14.63 21.25 -3.23
N VAL A 157 -15.15 20.78 -2.11
CA VAL A 157 -16.07 19.64 -2.04
C VAL A 157 -17.32 20.01 -1.25
N ILE A 158 -18.43 19.34 -1.57
CA ILE A 158 -19.70 19.47 -0.85
C ILE A 158 -19.94 18.16 -0.09
N PRO A 159 -19.98 18.17 1.26
CA PRO A 159 -20.25 16.97 2.04
C PRO A 159 -21.70 16.49 1.82
N VAL A 160 -21.89 15.20 1.53
CA VAL A 160 -23.23 14.61 1.32
C VAL A 160 -24.13 14.79 2.56
N ARG A 161 -23.56 14.76 3.77
CA ARG A 161 -24.31 14.93 5.03
C ARG A 161 -24.88 16.35 5.20
N ASN A 162 -24.25 17.36 4.59
CA ASN A 162 -24.69 18.75 4.66
C ASN A 162 -24.29 19.46 3.38
N ASN A 163 -25.19 19.46 2.41
CA ASN A 163 -24.96 20.07 1.10
C ASN A 163 -25.06 21.60 1.08
N GLY A 164 -25.37 22.23 2.22
CA GLY A 164 -25.38 23.69 2.39
C GLY A 164 -24.01 24.29 2.71
N ILE A 165 -22.98 23.46 2.87
CA ILE A 165 -21.60 23.92 3.11
C ILE A 165 -20.67 23.36 2.05
N SER A 166 -19.64 24.14 1.72
CA SER A 166 -18.50 23.70 0.94
C SER A 166 -17.22 23.90 1.74
N SER A 167 -16.20 23.08 1.45
CA SER A 167 -14.87 23.24 2.03
C SER A 167 -13.80 22.76 1.06
N ILE A 168 -12.59 23.30 1.16
CA ILE A 168 -11.43 22.76 0.44
C ILE A 168 -11.02 21.44 1.09
N ALA A 169 -10.85 20.40 0.27
CA ALA A 169 -10.35 19.10 0.71
C ALA A 169 -9.27 18.58 -0.25
N THR A 170 -8.38 17.74 0.27
CA THR A 170 -7.50 16.90 -0.55
C THR A 170 -8.33 15.78 -1.15
N THR A 171 -8.36 15.67 -2.47
CA THR A 171 -9.10 14.60 -3.18
C THR A 171 -8.20 13.60 -3.87
N TRP A 172 -6.92 13.93 -4.02
CA TRP A 172 -5.87 13.03 -4.49
C TRP A 172 -4.56 13.38 -3.78
N GLU A 173 -3.78 12.40 -3.36
CA GLU A 173 -2.46 12.65 -2.81
C GLU A 173 -1.48 11.48 -3.00
N THR A 174 -0.20 11.83 -3.07
CA THR A 174 0.92 10.91 -2.90
C THR A 174 2.00 11.59 -2.06
N GLY A 175 2.91 10.82 -1.49
CA GLY A 175 3.97 11.38 -0.67
C GLY A 175 5.04 10.37 -0.28
N SER A 176 6.13 10.91 0.24
CA SER A 176 7.23 10.15 0.79
C SER A 176 7.68 10.71 2.14
N LEU A 177 8.20 9.81 2.97
CA LEU A 177 8.79 10.09 4.26
C LEU A 177 10.18 9.47 4.27
N GLY A 178 11.16 10.20 4.80
CA GLY A 178 12.52 9.68 4.82
C GLY A 178 13.49 10.49 5.65
N PHE A 179 14.76 10.08 5.53
CA PHE A 179 15.90 10.75 6.14
C PHE A 179 16.94 11.00 5.07
N ILE A 180 17.58 12.16 5.14
CA ILE A 180 18.61 12.54 4.19
C ILE A 180 19.73 13.30 4.86
N GLY A 181 20.99 12.96 4.55
CA GLY A 181 22.13 13.73 5.05
C GLY A 181 22.08 15.17 4.55
N VAL A 182 22.55 16.13 5.35
CA VAL A 182 22.58 17.55 4.96
C VAL A 182 23.38 17.80 3.66
N ASN A 183 24.35 16.94 3.36
CA ASN A 183 25.15 16.99 2.12
C ASN A 183 24.50 16.31 0.91
N ARG A 184 23.23 15.88 1.05
CA ARG A 184 22.48 15.12 0.04
C ARG A 184 21.15 15.78 -0.32
N VAL A 185 20.91 17.01 0.13
CA VAL A 185 19.67 17.77 -0.12
C VAL A 185 19.32 17.87 -1.60
N ASP A 186 20.30 17.80 -2.49
CA ASP A 186 20.13 17.74 -3.95
C ASP A 186 19.23 16.58 -4.42
N THR A 187 19.12 15.49 -3.66
CA THR A 187 18.25 14.36 -4.03
C THR A 187 16.78 14.56 -3.68
N LEU A 188 16.40 15.58 -2.89
CA LEU A 188 14.99 15.88 -2.60
C LEU A 188 14.25 16.41 -3.84
N LYS A 189 14.91 17.23 -4.67
CA LYS A 189 14.31 17.73 -5.91
C LYS A 189 13.83 16.58 -6.83
N PRO A 190 14.68 15.63 -7.26
CA PRO A 190 14.23 14.54 -8.12
C PRO A 190 13.17 13.66 -7.47
N GLU A 191 13.20 13.49 -6.14
CA GLU A 191 12.17 12.75 -5.41
C GLU A 191 10.80 13.45 -5.48
N ILE A 192 10.73 14.75 -5.21
CA ILE A 192 9.49 15.52 -5.34
C ILE A 192 8.98 15.50 -6.79
N LEU A 193 9.88 15.59 -7.77
CA LEU A 193 9.50 15.51 -9.18
C LEU A 193 8.92 14.15 -9.56
N ALA A 194 9.35 13.06 -8.92
CA ALA A 194 8.76 11.74 -9.12
C ALA A 194 7.31 11.68 -8.58
N LEU A 195 7.04 12.30 -7.43
CA LEU A 195 5.67 12.44 -6.91
C LEU A 195 4.77 13.25 -7.86
N VAL A 196 5.31 14.28 -8.51
CA VAL A 196 4.60 15.03 -9.55
C VAL A 196 4.36 14.18 -10.80
N ASP A 197 5.27 13.27 -11.15
CA ASP A 197 5.04 12.33 -12.25
C ASP A 197 3.90 11.35 -11.95
N GLU A 198 3.80 10.86 -10.72
CA GLU A 198 2.66 10.02 -10.30
C GLU A 198 1.33 10.75 -10.47
N PHE A 199 1.27 12.02 -10.07
CA PHE A 199 0.11 12.87 -10.34
C PHE A 199 -0.20 12.95 -11.84
N LEU A 200 0.82 13.18 -12.68
CA LEU A 200 0.64 13.27 -14.13
C LEU A 200 0.15 11.96 -14.76
N ILE A 201 0.62 10.82 -14.26
CA ILE A 201 0.17 9.49 -14.71
C ILE A 201 -1.33 9.34 -14.43
N ASP A 202 -1.75 9.61 -13.20
CA ASP A 202 -3.13 9.46 -12.75
C ASP A 202 -4.06 10.45 -13.44
N TYR A 203 -3.65 11.71 -13.54
CA TYR A 203 -4.38 12.76 -14.23
C TYR A 203 -4.65 12.39 -15.70
N ARG A 204 -3.64 11.89 -16.41
CA ARG A 204 -3.79 11.47 -17.82
C ARG A 204 -4.67 10.23 -17.97
N GLN A 205 -4.66 9.32 -17.00
CA GLN A 205 -5.48 8.11 -17.06
C GLN A 205 -6.98 8.43 -17.13
N VAL A 206 -7.41 9.47 -16.41
CA VAL A 206 -8.82 9.88 -16.34
C VAL A 206 -9.19 11.01 -17.32
N ASN A 207 -8.21 11.75 -17.87
CA ASN A 207 -8.44 12.87 -18.80
C ASN A 207 -7.99 12.61 -20.26
N ARG A 208 -8.04 11.36 -20.74
CA ARG A 208 -7.64 11.05 -22.14
C ARG A 208 -8.55 11.75 -23.17
N PRO A 209 -8.00 12.35 -24.24
CA PRO A 209 -8.80 12.89 -25.34
C PRO A 209 -9.70 11.79 -25.93
N GLY A 210 -11.02 12.00 -25.95
CA GLY A 210 -12.00 11.05 -26.49
C GLY A 210 -12.92 10.38 -25.46
N ARG A 211 -12.68 10.53 -24.15
CA ARG A 211 -13.68 10.24 -23.11
C ARG A 211 -14.40 11.55 -22.77
N SER A 212 -15.52 11.82 -23.44
CA SER A 212 -16.45 12.88 -23.03
C SER A 212 -16.94 12.59 -21.60
N PRO A 213 -17.13 13.60 -20.73
CA PRO A 213 -17.83 13.42 -19.46
C PRO A 213 -19.22 12.84 -19.74
N ARG A 214 -19.61 11.78 -19.03
CA ARG A 214 -20.99 11.27 -19.03
C ARG A 214 -21.84 12.09 -18.08
#